data_AF-A0A3N5V9S4-F1
#
_entry.id   AF-A0A3N5V9S4-F1
#
_cell.length_a   1.000
_cell.length_b   1.000
_cell.length_c   1.000
_cell.angle_alpha   90.00
_cell.angle_beta   90.00
_cell.angle_gamma   90.00
#
_symmetry.space_group_name_H-M   'P 1'
#
loop_
_entity.id
_entity.type
_entity.pdbx_description
1 polymer ?
#
loop_
_entity_poly.entity_id
_entity_poly.type
_entity_poly.pdbx_seq_one_letter_code
_entity_poly.pdbx_strand_id
1 'polypeptide(L)'
;MNKEIKYALVYHQETKHSPTSIRLSNHYLDWDNKPKPFKFYTNIPSIPLPADFPLPSLNVITMKETDQLSSSENNKINTELLSSILFFSSGITRQIKYPHGRYFMRAAPATGALYPIELYIVCENVNGLQAGVYHFCPGQFTLTKLR
;
A
#
# COMPACT_ATOMS: atom_id res chain seq x y z
N MET A 1 -14.71 -6.19 24.48
CA MET A 1 -15.46 -6.17 23.20
C MET A 1 -16.23 -4.85 23.12
N ASN A 2 -16.08 -4.08 22.03
CA ASN A 2 -16.81 -2.82 21.87
C ASN A 2 -18.33 -3.12 21.77
N LYS A 3 -19.14 -2.49 22.63
CA LYS A 3 -20.60 -2.71 22.69
C LYS A 3 -21.40 -1.64 21.93
N GLU A 4 -20.76 -0.56 21.50
CA GLU A 4 -21.43 0.53 20.79
C GLU A 4 -21.47 0.28 19.27
N ILE A 5 -22.40 -0.58 18.85
CA ILE A 5 -22.52 -1.01 17.44
C ILE A 5 -23.49 -0.16 16.61
N LYS A 6 -24.15 0.83 17.21
CA LYS A 6 -25.19 1.64 16.57
C LYS A 6 -24.72 2.24 15.23
N TYR A 7 -23.55 2.87 15.22
CA TYR A 7 -23.01 3.50 14.00
C TYR A 7 -22.62 2.48 12.93
N ALA A 8 -22.05 1.35 13.33
CA ALA A 8 -21.72 0.28 12.40
C ALA A 8 -22.98 -0.31 11.74
N LEU A 9 -24.06 -0.46 12.52
CA LEU A 9 -25.35 -0.93 11.98
C LEU A 9 -25.97 0.10 11.03
N VAL A 10 -26.00 1.37 11.39
CA VAL A 10 -26.51 2.44 10.50
C VAL A 10 -25.72 2.45 9.20
N TYR A 11 -24.39 2.50 9.26
CA TYR A 11 -23.54 2.46 8.07
C TYR A 11 -23.84 1.22 7.21
N HIS A 12 -23.92 0.03 7.82
CA HIS A 12 -24.21 -1.20 7.11
C HIS A 12 -25.58 -1.16 6.40
N GLN A 13 -26.62 -0.62 7.04
CA GLN A 13 -27.95 -0.51 6.44
C GLN A 13 -27.98 0.49 5.29
N GLU A 14 -27.25 1.60 5.41
CA GLU A 14 -27.20 2.68 4.40
C GLU A 14 -26.32 2.31 3.19
N THR A 15 -25.25 1.54 3.36
CA THR A 15 -24.31 1.23 2.27
C THR A 15 -24.49 -0.14 1.62
N LYS A 16 -25.36 -1.01 2.15
CA LYS A 16 -25.65 -2.30 1.51
C LYS A 16 -26.48 -2.09 0.23
N HIS A 17 -26.28 -2.95 -0.75
CA HIS A 17 -27.07 -2.93 -1.96
C HIS A 17 -28.18 -3.99 -1.95
N SER A 18 -29.33 -3.66 -2.52
CA SER A 18 -30.40 -4.59 -2.91
C SER A 18 -30.58 -4.59 -4.43
N PRO A 19 -31.16 -5.64 -5.03
CA PRO A 19 -31.43 -5.68 -6.47
C PRO A 19 -32.26 -4.48 -6.97
N THR A 20 -33.17 -3.97 -6.14
CA THR A 20 -33.96 -2.76 -6.43
C THR A 20 -33.09 -1.50 -6.40
N SER A 21 -32.25 -1.33 -5.37
CA SER A 21 -31.39 -0.14 -5.24
C SER A 21 -30.41 0.01 -6.42
N ILE A 22 -29.82 -1.09 -6.88
CA ILE A 22 -28.86 -1.07 -8.00
C ILE A 22 -29.56 -0.65 -9.30
N ARG A 23 -30.80 -1.11 -9.52
CA ARG A 23 -31.57 -0.78 -10.73
C ARG A 23 -32.13 0.64 -10.74
N LEU A 24 -32.44 1.19 -9.57
CA LEU A 24 -32.99 2.55 -9.45
C LEU A 24 -31.91 3.62 -9.41
N SER A 25 -30.69 3.29 -8.98
CA SER A 25 -29.60 4.24 -8.76
C SER A 25 -28.47 4.03 -9.77
N ASN A 26 -28.62 4.58 -10.96
CA ASN A 26 -27.53 4.64 -11.94
C ASN A 26 -26.55 5.75 -11.55
N HIS A 27 -25.34 5.38 -11.12
CA HIS A 27 -24.23 6.31 -10.92
C HIS A 27 -23.28 6.31 -12.11
N TYR A 28 -22.87 7.50 -12.54
CA TYR A 28 -21.85 7.72 -13.56
C TYR A 28 -20.62 8.37 -12.91
N LEU A 29 -19.45 8.09 -13.48
CA LEU A 29 -18.20 8.66 -13.00
C LEU A 29 -18.00 10.07 -13.56
N ASP A 30 -17.68 11.00 -12.67
CA ASP A 30 -17.14 12.31 -13.03
C ASP A 30 -15.63 12.17 -13.27
N TRP A 31 -15.23 12.14 -14.53
CA TRP A 31 -13.85 11.90 -14.93
C TRP A 31 -12.94 13.12 -14.72
N ASP A 32 -13.51 14.34 -14.75
CA ASP A 32 -12.74 15.57 -14.55
C ASP A 32 -12.33 15.72 -13.08
N ASN A 33 -13.11 15.14 -12.16
CA ASN A 33 -12.82 15.07 -10.73
C ASN A 33 -12.04 13.81 -10.30
N LYS A 34 -11.37 13.12 -11.22
CA LYS A 34 -10.59 11.92 -10.88
C LYS A 34 -9.41 12.26 -9.97
N PRO A 35 -9.27 11.63 -8.78
CA PRO A 35 -8.13 11.87 -7.91
C PRO A 35 -6.80 11.47 -8.54
N LYS A 36 -5.72 12.16 -8.15
CA LYS A 36 -4.37 11.75 -8.53
C LYS A 36 -4.04 10.40 -7.89
N PRO A 37 -3.40 9.46 -8.61
CA PRO A 37 -3.15 8.10 -8.11
C PRO A 37 -2.06 8.01 -7.03
N PHE A 38 -1.31 9.10 -6.81
CA PHE A 38 -0.21 9.15 -5.86
C PHE A 38 -0.18 10.50 -5.15
N LYS A 39 0.21 10.48 -3.88
CA LYS A 39 0.56 11.66 -3.10
C LYS A 39 2.04 12.00 -3.32
N PHE A 40 2.32 13.26 -3.65
CA PHE A 40 3.68 13.78 -3.78
C PHE A 40 3.88 14.97 -2.84
N TYR A 41 5.03 15.03 -2.19
CA TYR A 41 5.47 16.19 -1.41
C TYR A 41 6.48 16.98 -2.25
N THR A 42 6.08 18.14 -2.77
CA THR A 42 6.90 18.89 -3.75
C THR A 42 8.05 19.67 -3.12
N ASN A 43 7.93 20.03 -1.85
CA ASN A 43 8.84 20.97 -1.18
C ASN A 43 9.81 20.27 -0.22
N ILE A 44 9.85 18.94 -0.25
CA ILE A 44 10.66 18.10 0.65
C ILE A 44 11.42 17.10 -0.23
N PRO A 45 12.74 16.93 -0.05
CA PRO A 45 13.49 15.95 -0.83
C PRO A 45 13.03 14.53 -0.51
N SER A 46 13.00 13.70 -1.55
CA SER A 46 12.71 12.28 -1.45
C SER A 46 13.99 11.45 -1.59
N ILE A 47 14.12 10.40 -0.78
CA ILE A 47 15.22 9.44 -0.77
C ILE A 47 14.82 8.28 -1.71
N PRO A 48 15.57 7.98 -2.77
CA PRO A 48 15.29 6.83 -3.63
C PRO A 48 15.52 5.53 -2.86
N LEU A 49 14.66 4.54 -3.08
CA LEU A 49 14.84 3.19 -2.54
C LEU A 49 15.60 2.31 -3.53
N PRO A 50 16.50 1.42 -3.07
CA PRO A 50 17.10 0.38 -3.90
C PRO A 50 16.02 -0.45 -4.60
N ALA A 51 16.06 -0.51 -5.93
CA ALA A 51 15.16 -1.37 -6.72
C ALA A 51 15.73 -2.76 -6.97
N ASP A 52 17.03 -2.94 -6.71
CA ASP A 52 17.72 -4.23 -6.76
C ASP A 52 17.69 -4.85 -5.36
N PHE A 53 16.71 -5.72 -5.14
CA PHE A 53 16.56 -6.47 -3.90
C PHE A 53 16.23 -7.94 -4.20
N PRO A 54 16.60 -8.86 -3.30
CA PRO A 54 16.42 -10.28 -3.54
C PRO A 54 14.95 -10.64 -3.70
N LEU A 55 14.66 -11.46 -4.72
CA LEU A 55 13.35 -12.06 -4.88
C LEU A 55 13.15 -13.16 -3.82
N PRO A 56 11.95 -13.27 -3.23
CA PRO A 56 11.63 -14.38 -2.35
C PRO A 56 11.79 -15.72 -3.09
N SER A 57 12.65 -16.60 -2.58
CA SER A 57 12.90 -17.93 -3.14
C SER A 57 12.04 -19.03 -2.52
N LEU A 58 11.43 -18.74 -1.37
CA LEU A 58 10.62 -19.69 -0.61
C LEU A 58 9.19 -19.73 -1.13
N ASN A 59 8.64 -20.94 -1.25
CA ASN A 59 7.24 -21.15 -1.57
C ASN A 59 6.41 -21.17 -0.27
N VAL A 60 5.49 -20.20 -0.15
CA VAL A 60 4.64 -20.00 1.03
C VAL A 60 3.73 -21.20 1.34
N ILE A 61 3.32 -21.97 0.33
CA ILE A 61 2.41 -23.12 0.49
C ILE A 61 3.17 -24.32 1.08
N THR A 62 4.44 -24.47 0.69
CA THR A 62 5.29 -25.58 1.15
C THR A 62 6.10 -25.24 2.39
N MET A 63 6.05 -24.00 2.87
CA MET A 63 6.55 -23.67 4.20
C MET A 63 5.71 -24.43 5.21
N LYS A 64 6.19 -25.60 5.63
CA LYS A 64 5.85 -26.11 6.95
C LYS A 64 6.28 -25.02 7.95
N GLU A 65 5.51 -24.83 9.01
CA GLU A 65 5.90 -24.07 10.18
C GLU A 65 7.17 -24.70 10.75
N THR A 66 8.31 -24.47 10.12
CA THR A 66 9.58 -24.86 10.67
C THR A 66 9.78 -23.88 11.82
N ASP A 67 9.59 -24.41 13.03
CA ASP A 67 10.08 -23.93 14.34
C ASP A 67 11.59 -23.54 14.36
N GLN A 68 12.21 -23.45 13.18
CA GLN A 68 13.53 -22.91 12.95
C GLN A 68 13.41 -21.49 12.38
N LEU A 69 12.70 -20.62 13.09
CA LEU A 69 13.25 -19.27 13.28
C LEU A 69 14.47 -19.45 14.18
N SER A 70 15.54 -20.06 13.65
CA SER A 70 16.85 -19.89 14.27
C SER A 70 17.04 -18.39 14.31
N SER A 71 17.06 -17.84 15.52
CA SER A 71 17.31 -16.45 15.80
C SER A 71 18.64 -16.12 15.13
N SER A 72 18.58 -15.69 13.88
CA SER A 72 19.74 -15.18 13.17
C SER A 72 20.03 -13.88 13.89
N GLU A 73 20.98 -13.94 14.82
CA GLU A 73 21.32 -12.92 15.83
C GLU A 73 21.75 -11.57 15.23
N ASN A 74 21.62 -11.36 13.92
CA ASN A 74 22.08 -10.16 13.23
C ASN A 74 21.27 -9.73 11.99
N ASN A 75 19.97 -10.06 11.87
CA ASN A 75 19.13 -9.47 10.82
C ASN A 75 18.71 -8.04 11.18
N LYS A 76 19.68 -7.12 11.25
CA LYS A 76 19.40 -5.69 11.27
C LYS A 76 18.66 -5.34 9.98
N ILE A 77 17.47 -4.76 10.11
CA ILE A 77 16.74 -4.22 8.95
C ILE A 77 17.64 -3.19 8.28
N ASN A 78 17.85 -3.34 6.98
CA ASN A 78 18.56 -2.40 6.13
C ASN A 78 17.60 -1.83 5.08
N THR A 79 18.07 -0.84 4.34
CA THR A 79 17.31 -0.18 3.27
C THR A 79 16.87 -1.14 2.18
N GLU A 80 17.66 -2.17 1.85
CA GLU A 80 17.35 -3.15 0.80
C GLU A 80 16.17 -4.04 1.21
N LEU A 81 16.19 -4.57 2.44
CA LEU A 81 15.09 -5.37 2.99
C LEU A 81 13.83 -4.52 3.17
N LEU A 82 13.97 -3.27 3.62
CA LEU A 82 12.83 -2.35 3.71
C LEU A 82 12.22 -2.10 2.32
N SER A 83 13.05 -1.92 1.30
CA SER A 83 12.61 -1.69 -0.08
C SER A 83 11.85 -2.90 -0.63
N SER A 84 12.34 -4.12 -0.38
CA SER A 84 11.67 -5.34 -0.81
C SER A 84 10.31 -5.50 -0.13
N ILE A 85 10.23 -5.26 1.19
CA ILE A 85 8.97 -5.29 1.94
C ILE A 85 7.97 -4.29 1.37
N LEU A 86 8.38 -3.04 1.14
CA LEU A 86 7.50 -2.01 0.60
C LEU A 86 7.04 -2.33 -0.82
N PHE A 87 7.93 -2.85 -1.66
CA PHE A 87 7.59 -3.28 -3.01
C PHE A 87 6.58 -4.44 -3.02
N PHE A 88 6.84 -5.50 -2.27
CA PHE A 88 5.96 -6.66 -2.23
C PHE A 88 4.66 -6.43 -1.43
N SER A 89 4.57 -5.35 -0.65
CA SER A 89 3.34 -4.96 0.05
C SER A 89 2.49 -3.98 -0.75
N SER A 90 3.09 -2.97 -1.38
CA SER A 90 2.36 -1.86 -2.03
C SER A 90 3.06 -1.27 -3.26
N GLY A 91 4.16 -1.87 -3.72
CA GLY A 91 4.84 -1.47 -4.95
C GLY A 91 3.94 -1.65 -6.18
N ILE A 92 4.27 -0.92 -7.25
CA ILE A 92 3.57 -1.05 -8.54
C ILE A 92 4.10 -2.32 -9.24
N THR A 93 3.21 -3.26 -9.51
CA THR A 93 3.54 -4.55 -10.14
C THR A 93 3.18 -4.58 -11.62
N ARG A 94 2.21 -3.75 -12.05
CA ARG A 94 1.79 -3.68 -13.45
C ARG A 94 1.19 -2.31 -13.76
N GLN A 95 1.40 -1.84 -14.99
CA GLN A 95 0.73 -0.65 -15.52
C GLN A 95 -0.18 -1.03 -16.68
N ILE A 96 -1.42 -0.56 -16.66
CA ILE A 96 -2.42 -0.83 -17.71
C ILE A 96 -2.92 0.50 -18.27
N LYS A 97 -3.02 0.59 -19.60
CA LYS A 97 -3.56 1.77 -20.30
C LYS A 97 -5.01 1.49 -20.69
N TYR A 98 -5.91 2.39 -20.31
CA TYR A 98 -7.31 2.43 -20.70
C TYR A 98 -7.61 3.73 -21.46
N PRO A 99 -8.75 3.86 -22.16
CA PRO A 99 -9.12 5.10 -22.86
C PRO A 99 -9.09 6.33 -21.94
N HIS A 100 -9.52 6.17 -20.68
CA HIS A 100 -9.61 7.24 -19.67
C HIS A 100 -8.39 7.31 -18.73
N GLY A 101 -7.23 6.83 -19.17
CA GLY A 101 -5.95 7.02 -18.49
C GLY A 101 -5.20 5.74 -18.14
N ARG A 102 -4.17 5.89 -17.31
CA ARG A 102 -3.31 4.80 -16.84
C ARG A 102 -3.73 4.33 -15.45
N TYR A 103 -3.66 3.03 -15.23
CA TYR A 103 -3.92 2.39 -13.95
C TYR A 103 -2.66 1.66 -13.51
N PHE A 104 -2.31 1.83 -12.24
CA PHE A 104 -1.10 1.29 -11.63
C PHE A 104 -1.50 0.21 -10.65
N MET A 105 -1.45 -1.04 -11.09
CA MET A 105 -1.72 -2.18 -10.22
C MET A 105 -0.63 -2.26 -9.15
N ARG A 106 -1.03 -2.32 -7.89
CA ARG A 106 -0.13 -2.50 -6.75
C ARG A 106 -0.12 -3.96 -6.30
N ALA A 107 0.88 -4.32 -5.50
CA ALA A 107 0.98 -5.66 -4.91
C ALA A 107 -0.25 -6.00 -4.04
N ALA A 108 -0.73 -5.07 -3.23
CA ALA A 108 -2.03 -5.18 -2.57
C ALA A 108 -3.18 -4.96 -3.56
N PRO A 109 -4.24 -5.79 -3.56
CA PRO A 109 -5.44 -5.54 -4.35
C PRO A 109 -6.28 -4.40 -3.74
N ALA A 110 -6.99 -3.66 -4.60
CA ALA A 110 -7.94 -2.64 -4.16
C ALA A 110 -9.12 -2.54 -5.13
N THR A 111 -10.33 -2.33 -4.61
CA THR A 111 -11.55 -2.16 -5.40
C THR A 111 -11.39 -1.00 -6.39
N GLY A 112 -11.63 -1.26 -7.68
CA GLY A 112 -11.49 -0.28 -8.75
C GLY A 112 -10.06 0.19 -9.04
N ALA A 113 -9.04 -0.44 -8.42
CA ALA A 113 -7.64 -0.01 -8.49
C ALA A 113 -7.43 1.47 -8.10
N LEU A 114 -8.20 1.95 -7.10
CA LEU A 114 -8.20 3.34 -6.64
C LEU A 114 -7.18 3.62 -5.52
N TYR A 115 -6.76 2.59 -4.79
CA TYR A 115 -5.72 2.64 -3.76
C TYR A 115 -5.83 3.81 -2.75
N PRO A 116 -6.89 3.85 -1.92
CA PRO A 116 -7.13 4.94 -0.97
C PRO A 116 -6.19 4.91 0.26
N ILE A 117 -5.30 3.92 0.36
CA ILE A 117 -4.43 3.70 1.51
C ILE A 117 -3.02 4.20 1.17
N GLU A 118 -2.45 4.97 2.11
CA GLU A 118 -1.07 5.46 2.06
C GLU A 118 -0.21 4.74 3.12
N LEU A 119 1.06 4.52 2.80
CA LEU A 119 2.02 3.87 3.70
C LEU A 119 2.99 4.87 4.30
N TYR A 120 3.15 4.77 5.62
CA TYR A 120 4.11 5.55 6.38
C TYR A 120 5.01 4.60 7.17
N ILE A 121 6.30 4.89 7.18
CA ILE A 121 7.30 4.18 7.95
C ILE A 121 7.65 5.05 9.13
N VAL A 122 7.53 4.51 10.33
CA VAL A 122 8.03 5.11 11.56
C VAL A 122 9.17 4.24 12.04
N CYS A 123 10.38 4.77 12.02
CA CYS A 123 11.56 4.02 12.39
C CYS A 123 12.52 4.87 13.21
N GLU A 124 13.32 4.21 14.04
CA GLU A 124 14.52 4.79 14.60
C GLU A 124 15.67 4.67 13.58
N ASN A 125 16.87 4.31 14.01
CA ASN A 125 18.00 4.16 13.11
C ASN A 125 17.95 2.78 12.43
N VAL A 126 17.55 2.79 11.15
CA VAL A 126 17.70 1.66 10.23
C VAL A 126 19.00 1.89 9.46
N ASN A 127 19.75 0.84 9.13
CA ASN A 127 20.98 1.03 8.36
C ASN A 127 20.65 1.68 7.00
N GLY A 128 21.14 2.89 6.75
CA GLY A 128 20.84 3.69 5.55
C GLY A 128 19.65 4.65 5.67
N LEU A 129 18.94 4.68 6.80
CA LEU A 129 17.81 5.57 7.04
C LEU A 129 17.81 6.12 8.47
N GLN A 130 17.79 7.43 8.60
CA GLN A 130 17.74 8.10 9.90
C GLN A 130 16.42 7.83 10.62
N ALA A 131 16.41 8.03 11.94
CA ALA A 131 15.18 8.07 12.72
C ALA A 131 14.21 9.13 12.18
N GLY A 132 12.93 8.78 12.07
CA GLY A 132 11.89 9.66 11.59
C GLY A 132 10.58 8.99 11.15
N VAL A 133 9.71 9.82 10.58
CA VAL A 133 8.47 9.41 9.93
C VAL A 133 8.60 9.66 8.43
N TYR A 134 8.45 8.61 7.64
CA TYR A 134 8.63 8.65 6.19
C TYR A 134 7.33 8.30 5.48
N HIS A 135 7.01 9.01 4.40
CA HIS A 135 5.97 8.61 3.45
C HIS A 135 6.58 7.79 2.32
N PHE A 136 6.00 6.63 2.03
CA PHE A 136 6.39 5.83 0.86
C PHE A 136 5.57 6.24 -0.36
N CYS A 137 6.28 6.69 -1.40
CA CYS A 137 5.68 7.01 -2.69
C CYS A 137 5.92 5.86 -3.68
N PRO A 138 4.92 5.02 -3.99
CA PRO A 138 5.09 3.93 -4.94
C PRO A 138 5.29 4.41 -6.38
N GLY A 139 4.81 5.62 -6.72
CA GLY A 139 4.94 6.19 -8.07
C GLY A 139 6.38 6.57 -8.45
N GLN A 140 7.21 6.95 -7.48
CA GLN A 140 8.64 7.26 -7.68
C GLN A 140 9.57 6.24 -6.99
N PHE A 141 9.00 5.29 -6.27
CA PHE A 141 9.73 4.32 -5.44
C PHE A 141 10.73 4.99 -4.49
N THR A 142 10.22 5.93 -3.69
CA THR A 142 11.02 6.80 -2.81
C THR A 142 10.39 6.95 -1.43
N LEU A 143 11.20 7.35 -0.44
CA LEU A 143 10.77 7.78 0.87
C LEU A 143 10.90 9.29 1.04
N THR A 144 9.85 9.97 1.50
CA THR A 144 9.93 11.39 1.89
C THR A 144 9.94 11.50 3.41
N LYS A 145 10.99 12.07 4.01
CA LYS A 145 11.05 12.29 5.47
C LYS A 145 10.13 13.45 5.85
N LEU A 146 9.17 13.20 6.73
CA LEU A 146 8.19 14.19 7.20
C LEU A 146 8.51 14.71 8.60
N ARG A 147 9.11 13.87 9.44
CA ARG A 147 9.58 14.20 10.79
C ARG A 147 10.86 13.43 11.09
#